data_AF-A0A7S1ZW40-F1
#
_entry.id   AF-A0A7S1ZW40-F1
#
_cell.length_a   1.000
_cell.length_b   1.000
_cell.length_c   1.000
_cell.angle_alpha   90.00
_cell.angle_beta   90.00
_cell.angle_gamma   90.00
#
_symmetry.space_group_name_H-M   'P 1'
#
loop_
_entity.id
_entity.type
_entity.pdbx_description
1 polymer ?
#
loop_
_entity_poly.entity_id
_entity_poly.type
_entity_poly.pdbx_seq_one_letter_code
_entity_poly.pdbx_strand_id
1 'polypeptide(L)'
;FEKEKEEVRDREDPTRKRSRKGEGDNDNRVKGWGSWTGAGAPKPRKSRKLPAKLRPPEKKTPELKRADDKKKRVIISERRVKRNAKYQIAELPHPYSSREQYDRAMEGALGVEWNVTGAVRDLTRPEVLSRAGKIIRPLSVGVKEKKAPRRAPAKF
;
A
#
# COMPACT_ATOMS: atom_id res chain seq x y z
N PHE A 1 10.94 -29.61 1.71
CA PHE A 1 9.78 -28.76 1.39
C PHE A 1 8.81 -28.55 2.54
N GLU A 2 8.04 -29.53 3.02
CA GLU A 2 7.04 -29.27 4.09
C GLU A 2 7.72 -28.83 5.41
N LYS A 3 8.76 -29.55 5.86
CA LYS A 3 9.57 -29.17 7.02
C LYS A 3 10.23 -27.80 6.85
N GLU A 4 10.85 -27.54 5.70
CA GLU A 4 11.46 -26.24 5.39
C GLU A 4 10.45 -25.10 5.33
N LYS A 5 9.23 -25.35 4.81
CA LYS A 5 8.15 -24.36 4.76
C LYS A 5 7.71 -23.97 6.17
N GLU A 6 7.58 -24.95 7.05
CA GLU A 6 7.29 -24.74 8.47
C GLU A 6 8.43 -24.00 9.17
N GLU A 7 9.69 -24.40 8.93
CA GLU A 7 10.86 -23.70 9.48
C GLU A 7 10.98 -22.24 9.00
N VAL A 8 10.68 -21.96 7.74
CA VAL A 8 10.67 -20.59 7.19
C VAL A 8 9.53 -19.80 7.82
N ARG A 9 8.33 -20.38 7.94
CA ARG A 9 7.19 -19.75 8.62
C ARG A 9 7.54 -19.39 10.06
N ASP A 10 8.13 -20.33 10.80
CA ASP A 10 8.54 -20.12 12.19
C ASP A 10 9.68 -19.11 12.32
N ARG A 11 10.61 -19.05 11.37
CA ARG A 11 11.73 -18.10 11.36
C ARG A 11 11.25 -16.68 11.05
N GLU A 12 10.27 -16.55 10.17
CA GLU A 12 9.69 -15.28 9.74
C GLU A 12 8.59 -14.78 10.67
N ASP A 13 8.13 -15.61 11.61
CA ASP A 13 7.13 -15.24 12.59
C ASP A 13 7.63 -14.09 13.51
N PRO A 14 7.01 -12.90 13.46
CA PRO A 14 7.44 -11.74 14.25
C PRO A 14 7.25 -11.97 15.76
N THR A 15 6.43 -12.95 16.16
CA THR A 15 6.24 -13.37 17.56
C THR A 15 7.43 -14.17 18.10
N ARG A 16 8.24 -14.84 17.27
CA ARG A 16 9.42 -15.63 17.71
C ARG A 16 10.55 -14.78 18.30
N LYS A 17 10.74 -13.53 17.85
CA LYS A 17 11.74 -12.62 18.44
C LYS A 17 11.38 -12.21 19.88
N ARG A 18 10.11 -12.28 20.27
CA ARG A 18 9.66 -12.01 21.65
C ARG A 18 10.00 -13.17 22.59
N SER A 19 9.82 -14.42 22.17
CA SER A 19 10.12 -15.58 23.02
C SER A 19 11.61 -15.79 23.29
N ARG A 20 12.50 -15.43 22.36
CA ARG A 20 13.97 -15.50 22.57
C ARG A 20 14.55 -14.36 23.40
N LYS A 21 13.88 -13.21 23.47
CA LYS A 21 14.37 -12.02 24.18
C LYS A 21 13.75 -12.01 25.59
N GLY A 22 14.17 -12.96 26.42
CA GLY A 22 13.90 -12.98 27.85
C GLY A 22 12.73 -13.87 28.26
N GLU A 23 13.08 -15.05 28.74
CA GLU A 23 12.36 -15.78 29.78
C GLU A 23 12.34 -14.93 31.07
N GLY A 24 11.62 -13.82 31.03
CA GLY A 24 11.57 -12.82 32.08
C GLY A 24 10.31 -11.97 31.90
N ASP A 25 9.27 -12.35 32.62
CA ASP A 25 8.00 -11.63 32.77
C ASP A 25 7.31 -11.23 31.44
N ASN A 26 6.71 -12.21 30.74
CA ASN A 26 5.53 -11.96 29.90
C ASN A 26 4.29 -11.65 30.77
N ASP A 27 4.47 -10.89 31.84
CA ASP A 27 3.37 -10.45 32.67
C ASP A 27 2.78 -9.23 31.96
N ASN A 28 1.59 -9.39 31.38
CA ASN A 28 0.77 -8.34 30.76
C ASN A 28 0.28 -7.30 31.80
N ARG A 29 1.16 -6.92 32.72
CA ARG A 29 0.92 -6.05 33.86
C ARG A 29 1.87 -4.89 33.79
N VAL A 30 1.35 -3.72 34.11
CA VAL A 30 2.17 -2.50 34.18
C VAL A 30 3.04 -2.59 35.43
N LYS A 31 4.37 -2.65 35.27
CA LYS A 31 5.31 -2.44 36.38
C LYS A 31 5.14 -0.99 36.85
N GLY A 32 4.46 -0.80 37.99
CA GLY A 32 4.04 0.52 38.48
C GLY A 32 5.11 1.22 39.32
N TRP A 33 4.81 2.43 39.77
CA TRP A 33 5.60 3.15 40.77
C TRP A 33 5.74 2.29 42.03
N GLY A 34 6.96 1.85 42.37
CA GLY A 34 7.23 0.90 43.45
C GLY A 34 7.69 -0.49 43.02
N SER A 35 7.83 -0.79 41.72
CA SER A 35 8.45 -2.05 41.24
C SER A 35 9.98 -2.01 41.15
N TRP A 36 10.61 -0.87 41.44
CA TRP A 36 12.07 -0.70 41.46
C TRP A 36 12.70 -0.91 42.84
N THR A 37 11.90 -1.15 43.88
CA THR A 37 12.44 -1.41 45.22
C THR A 37 13.11 -2.79 45.26
N GLY A 38 14.36 -2.83 45.73
CA GLY A 38 15.20 -4.03 45.78
C GLY A 38 14.75 -5.09 46.78
N ALA A 39 15.48 -6.21 46.81
CA ALA A 39 15.22 -7.34 47.70
C ALA A 39 15.26 -6.91 49.17
N GLY A 40 14.11 -6.97 49.85
CA GLY A 40 13.94 -6.56 51.26
C GLY A 40 12.76 -5.61 51.51
N ALA A 41 12.22 -4.97 50.46
CA ALA A 41 11.01 -4.16 50.57
C ALA A 41 9.73 -5.02 50.58
N PRO A 42 8.64 -4.58 51.24
CA PRO A 42 7.36 -5.30 51.24
C PRO A 42 6.83 -5.48 49.82
N LYS A 43 6.21 -6.64 49.55
CA LYS A 43 5.71 -6.98 48.20
C LYS A 43 4.76 -5.88 47.69
N PRO A 44 5.02 -5.27 46.51
CA PRO A 44 4.14 -4.27 45.96
C PRO A 44 2.77 -4.87 45.63
N ARG A 45 1.72 -4.04 45.68
CA ARG A 45 0.36 -4.43 45.29
C ARG A 45 0.34 -4.99 43.86
N LYS A 46 -0.48 -6.02 43.64
CA LYS A 46 -0.61 -6.66 42.31
C LYS A 46 -0.96 -5.60 41.27
N SER A 47 -0.10 -5.45 40.27
CA SER A 47 -0.25 -4.47 39.20
C SER A 47 -1.48 -4.74 38.33
N ARG A 48 -2.09 -3.66 37.83
CA ARG A 48 -3.25 -3.74 36.95
C ARG A 48 -2.86 -4.39 35.62
N LYS A 49 -3.64 -5.37 35.16
CA LYS A 49 -3.50 -5.95 33.83
C LYS A 49 -3.66 -4.85 32.78
N LEU A 50 -2.86 -4.89 31.72
CA LEU A 50 -3.00 -3.99 30.59
C LEU A 50 -4.43 -4.08 30.01
N PRO A 51 -5.05 -2.95 29.64
CA PRO A 51 -6.32 -2.98 28.92
C PRO A 51 -6.12 -3.68 27.57
N ALA A 52 -7.15 -4.38 27.09
CA ALA A 52 -7.05 -5.23 25.89
C ALA A 52 -6.49 -4.50 24.65
N LYS A 53 -6.75 -3.20 24.52
CA LYS A 53 -6.23 -2.33 23.44
C LYS A 53 -4.71 -2.09 23.48
N LEU A 54 -4.12 -2.16 24.67
CA LEU A 54 -2.67 -1.98 24.88
C LEU A 54 -1.94 -3.32 25.03
N ARG A 55 -2.67 -4.44 25.03
CA ARG A 55 -2.05 -5.76 25.02
C ARG A 55 -1.43 -5.99 23.64
N PRO A 56 -0.18 -6.47 23.56
CA PRO A 56 0.36 -6.93 22.31
C PRO A 56 -0.55 -8.04 21.74
N PRO A 57 -0.82 -8.07 20.43
CA PRO A 57 -1.54 -9.19 19.83
C PRO A 57 -0.76 -10.48 20.12
N GLU A 58 -1.46 -11.45 20.74
CA GLU A 58 -0.94 -12.75 21.16
C GLU A 58 -0.71 -13.69 19.97
N LYS A 59 -1.46 -13.47 18.89
CA LYS A 59 -1.36 -14.20 17.62
C LYS A 59 -1.26 -13.19 16.49
N LYS A 60 -0.52 -13.53 15.42
CA LYS A 60 -0.67 -12.84 14.13
C LYS A 60 -2.17 -12.72 13.86
N THR A 61 -2.68 -11.49 13.69
CA THR A 61 -3.98 -11.29 13.02
C THR A 61 -3.94 -12.14 11.76
N PRO A 62 -4.97 -12.95 11.47
CA PRO A 62 -4.95 -13.85 10.33
C PRO A 62 -4.74 -13.00 9.09
N GLU A 63 -3.50 -12.99 8.59
CA GLU A 63 -3.20 -12.49 7.27
C GLU A 63 -4.18 -13.21 6.34
N LEU A 64 -4.85 -12.44 5.47
CA LEU A 64 -5.75 -12.99 4.45
C LEU A 64 -5.10 -14.24 3.86
N LYS A 65 -5.72 -15.41 4.06
CA LYS A 65 -5.13 -16.70 3.68
C LYS A 65 -4.82 -16.65 2.19
N ARG A 66 -3.53 -16.60 1.85
CA ARG A 66 -3.08 -16.52 0.47
C ARG A 66 -3.43 -17.80 -0.29
N ALA A 67 -3.64 -17.69 -1.59
CA ALA A 67 -3.98 -18.81 -2.44
C ALA A 67 -2.89 -19.91 -2.49
N ASP A 68 -1.63 -19.56 -2.21
CA ASP A 68 -0.48 -20.46 -2.24
C ASP A 68 -0.19 -21.16 -0.91
N ASP A 69 -0.83 -20.78 0.19
CA ASP A 69 -0.55 -21.36 1.51
C ASP A 69 -0.84 -22.88 1.54
N LYS A 70 -1.85 -23.32 0.78
CA LYS A 70 -2.22 -24.73 0.61
C LYS A 70 -1.25 -25.52 -0.30
N LYS A 71 -0.34 -24.86 -1.03
CA LYS A 71 0.59 -25.53 -1.96
C LYS A 71 1.79 -26.09 -1.20
N LYS A 72 2.06 -27.40 -1.36
CA LYS A 72 3.11 -28.13 -0.60
C LYS A 72 4.54 -27.76 -0.98
N ARG A 73 4.79 -27.37 -2.23
CA ARG A 73 6.15 -27.15 -2.79
C ARG A 73 6.52 -25.67 -2.97
N VAL A 74 5.65 -24.75 -2.58
CA VAL A 74 5.87 -23.31 -2.74
C VAL A 74 6.23 -22.71 -1.37
N ILE A 75 7.40 -22.08 -1.32
CA ILE A 75 7.90 -21.36 -0.15
C ILE A 75 8.22 -19.93 -0.63
N ILE A 76 7.51 -18.94 -0.11
CA ILE A 76 7.67 -17.52 -0.45
C ILE A 76 7.96 -16.78 0.85
N SER A 77 9.04 -16.00 0.88
CA SER A 77 9.37 -15.16 2.03
C SER A 77 8.37 -14.00 2.17
N GLU A 78 7.83 -13.78 3.36
CA GLU A 78 6.88 -12.69 3.66
C GLU A 78 7.59 -11.41 4.13
N ARG A 79 8.93 -11.43 4.14
CA ARG A 79 9.74 -10.32 4.64
C ARG A 79 9.63 -9.11 3.71
N ARG A 80 9.14 -7.98 4.25
CA ARG A 80 9.10 -6.71 3.51
C ARG A 80 10.51 -6.20 3.20
N VAL A 81 10.77 -5.92 1.92
CA VAL A 81 12.02 -5.27 1.47
C VAL A 81 11.95 -3.77 1.74
N LYS A 82 12.70 -3.30 2.74
CA LYS A 82 12.67 -1.89 3.19
C LYS A 82 13.15 -0.88 2.12
N ARG A 83 14.04 -1.30 1.22
CA ARG A 83 14.58 -0.43 0.16
C ARG A 83 13.50 0.00 -0.83
N ASN A 84 12.51 -0.86 -1.08
CA ASN A 84 11.44 -0.62 -2.05
C ASN A 84 10.37 0.33 -1.51
N ALA A 85 10.34 0.57 -0.19
CA ALA A 85 9.34 1.42 0.44
C ALA A 85 9.36 2.86 -0.09
N LYS A 86 10.52 3.33 -0.59
CA LYS A 86 10.66 4.67 -1.19
C LYS A 86 9.91 4.84 -2.51
N TYR A 87 9.71 3.75 -3.24
CA TYR A 87 9.02 3.73 -4.53
C TYR A 87 7.55 3.31 -4.39
N GLN A 88 7.11 3.05 -3.17
CA GLN A 88 5.72 2.77 -2.85
C GLN A 88 5.05 4.04 -2.36
N ILE A 89 3.77 4.17 -2.69
CA ILE A 89 2.95 5.28 -2.24
C ILE A 89 2.59 5.07 -0.77
N ALA A 90 2.75 6.12 0.04
CA ALA A 90 2.44 6.08 1.46
C ALA A 90 0.92 6.13 1.72
N GLU A 91 0.22 7.03 1.01
CA GLU A 91 -1.21 7.28 1.14
C GLU A 91 -1.84 7.46 -0.24
N LEU A 92 -3.11 7.06 -0.38
CA LEU A 92 -3.81 7.17 -1.65
C LEU A 92 -3.97 8.65 -2.07
N PRO A 93 -3.63 9.01 -3.32
CA PRO A 93 -3.88 10.36 -3.82
C PRO A 93 -5.37 10.57 -4.11
N HIS A 94 -5.88 11.77 -3.81
CA HIS A 94 -7.18 12.24 -4.29
C HIS A 94 -7.16 12.27 -5.84
N PRO A 95 -8.16 11.77 -6.58
CA PRO A 95 -9.57 11.48 -6.23
C PRO A 95 -9.91 10.01 -5.95
N TYR A 96 -8.92 9.14 -5.74
CA TYR A 96 -9.17 7.70 -5.63
C TYR A 96 -9.64 7.30 -4.22
N SER A 97 -10.61 6.39 -4.13
CA SER A 97 -11.14 5.90 -2.86
C SER A 97 -10.58 4.53 -2.45
N SER A 98 -10.13 3.73 -3.43
CA SER A 98 -9.58 2.39 -3.21
C SER A 98 -8.23 2.20 -3.90
N ARG A 99 -7.35 1.43 -3.28
CA ARG A 99 -6.03 1.11 -3.83
C ARG A 99 -6.12 0.42 -5.18
N GLU A 100 -7.08 -0.49 -5.32
CA GLU A 100 -7.29 -1.24 -6.56
C GLU A 100 -7.70 -0.31 -7.71
N GLN A 101 -8.43 0.77 -7.41
CA GLN A 101 -8.82 1.78 -8.39
C GLN A 101 -7.59 2.57 -8.86
N TYR A 102 -6.72 2.97 -7.93
CA TYR A 102 -5.48 3.68 -8.24
C TYR A 102 -4.54 2.81 -9.08
N ASP A 103 -4.31 1.56 -8.65
CA ASP A 103 -3.40 0.64 -9.32
C ASP A 103 -3.87 0.38 -10.77
N ARG A 104 -5.18 0.18 -10.99
CA ARG A 104 -5.76 0.01 -12.34
C ARG A 104 -5.63 1.27 -13.20
N ALA A 105 -5.79 2.45 -12.60
CA ALA A 105 -5.63 3.71 -13.32
C ALA A 105 -4.19 3.95 -13.78
N MET A 106 -3.21 3.47 -13.01
CA MET A 106 -1.77 3.63 -13.29
C MET A 106 -1.14 2.45 -14.03
N GLU A 107 -1.89 1.39 -14.31
CA GLU A 107 -1.39 0.15 -14.93
C GLU A 107 -0.84 0.37 -16.35
N GLY A 108 -1.34 1.38 -17.07
CA GLY A 108 -0.94 1.69 -18.45
C GLY A 108 0.41 2.41 -18.55
N ALA A 109 1.34 1.87 -19.33
CA ALA A 109 2.55 2.58 -19.72
C ALA A 109 2.21 3.70 -20.74
N LEU A 110 2.84 4.88 -20.61
CA LEU A 110 2.62 6.02 -21.51
C LEU A 110 3.69 6.17 -22.61
N GLY A 111 4.85 5.51 -22.44
CA GLY A 111 6.03 5.68 -23.29
C GLY A 111 5.83 5.22 -24.74
N VAL A 112 6.67 5.75 -25.64
CA VAL A 112 6.68 5.39 -27.07
C VAL A 112 7.18 3.96 -27.29
N GLU A 113 7.96 3.45 -26.36
CA GLU A 113 8.52 2.10 -26.38
C GLU A 113 7.44 1.03 -26.16
N TRP A 114 6.36 1.39 -25.47
CA TRP A 114 5.30 0.46 -25.06
C TRP A 114 4.02 0.60 -25.89
N ASN A 115 3.86 1.71 -26.62
CA ASN A 115 2.64 2.05 -27.34
C ASN A 115 2.91 2.49 -28.79
N VAL A 116 1.91 2.34 -29.65
CA VAL A 116 1.95 2.88 -31.01
C VAL A 116 1.94 4.41 -30.98
N THR A 117 2.63 5.06 -31.93
CA THR A 117 2.74 6.53 -32.02
C THR A 117 1.41 7.28 -31.97
N GLY A 118 0.34 6.73 -32.57
CA GLY A 118 -1.02 7.28 -32.47
C GLY A 118 -1.56 7.27 -31.04
N ALA A 119 -1.46 6.11 -30.37
CA ALA A 119 -1.91 5.96 -28.99
C ALA A 119 -1.13 6.88 -28.03
N VAL A 120 0.18 7.03 -28.21
CA VAL A 120 0.97 7.97 -27.39
C VAL A 120 0.47 9.40 -27.55
N ARG A 121 0.20 9.84 -28.79
CA ARG A 121 -0.33 11.19 -29.06
C ARG A 121 -1.68 11.40 -28.39
N ASP A 122 -2.54 10.39 -28.37
CA ASP A 122 -3.86 10.48 -27.76
C ASP A 122 -3.77 10.45 -26.22
N LEU A 123 -2.91 9.61 -25.64
CA LEU A 123 -2.71 9.47 -24.19
C LEU A 123 -1.99 10.66 -23.55
N THR A 124 -1.07 11.30 -24.28
CA THR A 124 -0.29 12.44 -23.78
C THR A 124 -0.91 13.80 -24.12
N ARG A 125 -2.06 13.80 -24.79
CA ARG A 125 -2.75 15.03 -25.16
C ARG A 125 -3.33 15.72 -23.91
N PRO A 126 -2.98 16.99 -23.63
CA PRO A 126 -3.55 17.71 -22.50
C PRO A 126 -5.04 17.98 -22.73
N GLU A 127 -5.80 18.06 -21.64
CA GLU A 127 -7.24 18.35 -21.68
C GLU A 127 -7.54 19.72 -22.29
N VAL A 128 -6.73 20.73 -21.93
CA VAL A 128 -6.87 22.10 -22.41
C VAL A 128 -5.77 22.42 -23.43
N LEU A 129 -6.19 22.74 -24.66
CA LEU A 129 -5.31 23.15 -25.75
C LEU A 129 -5.63 24.59 -26.17
N SER A 130 -4.77 25.54 -25.80
CA SER A 130 -4.81 26.92 -26.29
C SER A 130 -3.82 27.13 -27.43
N ARG A 131 -4.21 27.92 -28.43
CA ARG A 131 -3.27 28.36 -29.48
C ARG A 131 -2.50 29.58 -29.02
N ALA A 132 -1.18 29.56 -29.18
CA ALA A 132 -0.34 30.72 -28.93
C ALA A 132 -0.76 31.90 -29.83
N GLY A 133 -0.70 33.13 -29.30
CA GLY A 133 -0.98 34.36 -30.05
C GLY A 133 -2.46 34.65 -30.30
N LYS A 134 -3.40 33.88 -29.74
CA LYS A 134 -4.85 34.11 -29.91
C LYS A 134 -5.52 34.48 -28.58
N ILE A 135 -6.24 35.59 -28.57
CA ILE A 135 -7.07 36.01 -27.43
C ILE A 135 -8.20 35.00 -27.21
N ILE A 136 -8.30 34.46 -25.99
CA ILE A 136 -9.38 33.56 -25.57
C ILE A 136 -10.58 34.43 -25.19
N ARG A 137 -11.64 34.37 -26.00
CA ARG A 137 -12.89 35.07 -25.71
C ARG A 137 -13.71 34.25 -24.70
N PRO A 138 -14.47 34.90 -23.80
CA PRO A 138 -15.37 34.19 -22.90
C PRO A 138 -16.42 33.41 -23.69
N LEU A 139 -16.95 32.36 -23.07
CA LEU A 139 -18.04 31.58 -23.65
C LEU A 139 -19.31 32.44 -23.67
N SER A 140 -19.88 32.66 -24.86
CA SER A 140 -21.21 33.25 -25.01
C SER A 140 -22.25 32.14 -25.07
N VAL A 141 -23.36 32.30 -24.32
CA VAL A 141 -24.45 31.30 -24.23
C VAL A 141 -25.13 31.05 -25.59
N GLY A 142 -24.97 31.96 -26.56
CA GLY A 142 -25.40 31.80 -27.95
C GLY A 142 -24.26 31.59 -28.94
N VAL A 143 -24.38 30.52 -29.74
CA VAL A 143 -23.80 30.27 -31.08
C VAL A 143 -22.28 29.94 -31.08
N LYS A 144 -21.78 28.82 -31.63
CA LYS A 144 -21.92 28.34 -33.01
C LYS A 144 -21.66 26.84 -33.16
N GLU A 145 -22.59 26.14 -33.82
CA GLU A 145 -22.35 24.86 -34.48
C GLU A 145 -21.12 24.95 -35.39
N LYS A 146 -20.19 24.01 -35.23
CA LYS A 146 -19.02 23.92 -36.11
C LYS A 146 -19.50 23.42 -37.48
N LYS A 147 -19.48 24.29 -38.50
CA LYS A 147 -19.63 23.86 -39.90
C LYS A 147 -18.63 22.73 -40.18
N ALA A 148 -19.14 21.61 -40.68
CA ALA A 148 -18.33 20.45 -41.08
C ALA A 148 -17.25 20.86 -42.10
N PRO A 149 -16.06 20.23 -42.08
CA PRO A 149 -15.04 20.51 -43.08
C PRO A 149 -15.59 20.16 -44.46
N ARG A 150 -15.57 21.11 -45.38
CA ARG A 150 -15.88 20.85 -46.80
C ARG A 150 -14.85 19.83 -47.29
N ARG A 151 -15.28 18.59 -47.56
CA ARG A 151 -14.43 17.59 -48.21
C ARG A 151 -14.03 18.15 -49.58
N ALA A 152 -12.74 18.21 -49.86
CA ALA A 152 -12.27 18.56 -51.19
C ALA A 152 -12.82 17.53 -52.19
N PRO A 153 -13.21 17.93 -53.41
CA PRO A 153 -13.66 16.98 -54.41
C PRO A 153 -12.52 16.02 -54.73
N ALA A 154 -12.86 14.73 -54.90
CA ALA A 154 -11.91 13.73 -55.34
C ALA A 154 -11.36 14.16 -56.71
N LYS A 155 -10.04 14.30 -56.80
CA LYS A 155 -9.36 14.43 -58.08
C LYS A 155 -9.34 13.02 -58.67
N PHE A 156 -10.17 12.81 -59.69
CA PHE A 156 -10.04 11.68 -60.61
C PHE A 156 -8.82 11.88 -61.51
#